data_AF-A0A4P9EBN4-F1
#
_entry.id   AF-A0A4P9EBN4-F1
#
_cell.length_a   1.000
_cell.length_b   1.000
_cell.length_c   1.000
_cell.angle_alpha   90.00
_cell.angle_beta   90.00
_cell.angle_gamma   90.00
#
_symmetry.space_group_name_H-M   'P 1'
#
loop_
_entity.id
_entity.type
_entity.pdbx_description
1 polymer ?
#
loop_
_entity_poly.entity_id
_entity_poly.type
_entity_poly.pdbx_seq_one_letter_code
_entity_poly.pdbx_strand_id
1 'polypeptide(L)' 'MIKTFTINKGQKPTKEQIQEVMNAKKSPIVPDEDAPELSPAMYKAFKSSVIQRNRKKNA' A
#
# COMPACT_ATOMS: atom_id res chain seq x y z
N MET A 1 11.85 5.61 18.68
CA MET A 1 12.01 6.96 18.09
C MET A 1 11.00 7.08 16.96
N ILE A 2 9.89 7.80 17.17
CA ILE A 2 8.84 7.95 16.15
C ILE A 2 9.27 9.05 15.19
N LYS A 3 9.42 8.74 13.89
CA LYS A 3 9.72 9.73 12.85
C LYS A 3 8.39 10.27 12.32
N THR A 4 8.08 11.52 12.62
CA THR A 4 6.88 12.20 12.10
C THR A 4 7.20 12.79 10.73
N PHE A 5 6.52 12.33 9.68
CA PHE A 5 6.67 12.85 8.32
C PHE A 5 5.52 13.81 7.99
N THR A 6 5.83 15.06 7.65
CA THR A 6 4.87 16.04 7.14
C THR A 6 4.92 16.09 5.61
N ILE A 7 3.78 15.84 4.94
CA ILE A 7 3.65 15.90 3.49
C ILE A 7 2.84 17.12 3.09
N ASN A 8 3.40 17.94 2.19
CA ASN A 8 2.72 19.12 1.64
C ASN A 8 1.95 18.77 0.37
N LYS A 9 0.85 19.51 0.09
CA LYS A 9 0.07 19.33 -1.13
C LYS A 9 0.92 19.64 -2.37
N GLY A 10 1.01 18.67 -3.29
CA GLY A 10 1.82 18.79 -4.52
C GLY A 10 3.30 18.43 -4.36
N GLN A 11 3.74 18.02 -3.16
CA GLN A 11 5.11 17.57 -2.93
C GLN A 11 5.39 16.29 -3.72
N LYS A 12 6.41 16.34 -4.58
CA LYS A 12 6.91 15.15 -5.29
C LYS A 12 7.98 14.48 -4.44
N PRO A 13 8.00 13.14 -4.37
CA PRO A 13 9.04 12.41 -3.64
C PRO A 13 10.41 12.65 -4.28
N THR A 14 11.44 12.71 -3.44
CA THR A 14 12.83 12.80 -3.92
C THR A 14 13.26 11.49 -4.57
N LYS A 15 14.34 11.54 -5.36
CA LYS A 15 14.90 10.34 -6.00
C LYS A 15 15.27 9.25 -4.97
N GLU A 16 15.79 9.67 -3.83
CA GLU A 16 16.16 8.79 -2.71
C GLU A 16 14.92 8.11 -2.11
N GLN A 17 13.84 8.86 -1.87
CA GLN A 17 12.58 8.29 -1.37
C GLN A 17 11.96 7.31 -2.36
N ILE A 18 12.01 7.61 -3.67
CA ILE A 18 11.57 6.68 -4.71
C ILE A 18 12.42 5.40 -4.67
N GLN A 19 13.74 5.54 -4.54
CA GLN A 19 14.65 4.41 -4.47
C GLN A 19 14.43 3.55 -3.21
N GLU A 20 14.14 4.18 -2.07
CA GLU A 20 13.77 3.51 -0.82
C GLU A 20 12.53 2.64 -1.01
N VAL A 21 11.47 3.20 -1.61
CA VAL A 21 10.23 2.45 -1.93
C VAL A 21 10.52 1.29 -2.88
N MET A 22 11.37 1.49 -3.89
CA MET A 22 11.76 0.44 -4.84
C MET A 22 12.57 -0.69 -4.17
N ASN A 23 13.40 -0.36 -3.19
CA ASN A 23 14.15 -1.33 -2.41
C ASN A 23 13.24 -2.07 -1.42
N ALA A 24 12.30 -1.37 -0.77
CA ALA A 24 11.32 -1.95 0.14
C ALA A 24 10.45 -3.00 -0.58
N LYS A 25 10.10 -2.78 -1.85
CA LYS A 25 9.38 -3.75 -2.69
C LYS A 25 10.07 -5.12 -2.79
N LYS A 26 11.41 -5.19 -2.64
CA LYS A 26 12.18 -6.45 -2.70
C LYS A 26 12.13 -7.23 -1.40
N SER A 27 11.70 -6.60 -0.31
CA SER A 27 11.61 -7.24 1.00
C SER A 27 10.32 -8.05 1.12
N PRO A 28 10.32 -9.20 1.80
CA PRO A 28 9.10 -9.96 2.04
C PRO A 28 8.14 -9.16 2.93
N ILE A 29 6.85 -9.31 2.66
CA ILE A 29 5.80 -8.76 3.53
C ILE A 29 5.65 -9.73 4.69
N VAL A 30 5.95 -9.27 5.91
CA VAL A 30 5.82 -10.06 7.14
C VAL A 30 4.62 -9.52 7.91
N PRO A 31 3.54 -10.32 8.06
CA PRO A 31 2.42 -9.96 8.92
C PRO A 31 2.87 -9.89 10.38
N ASP A 32 2.35 -8.94 11.13
CA ASP A 32 2.56 -8.83 12.57
C ASP A 32 1.23 -9.00 13.33
N GLU A 33 1.26 -8.88 14.66
CA GLU A 33 0.06 -9.06 15.50
C GLU A 33 -0.98 -7.96 15.25
N ASP A 34 -0.54 -6.75 14.90
CA ASP A 34 -1.42 -5.60 14.62
C ASP A 34 -2.03 -5.68 13.21
N ALA A 35 -1.34 -6.35 12.27
CA ALA A 35 -1.73 -6.53 10.88
C ALA A 35 -1.57 -8.01 10.45
N PRO A 36 -2.46 -8.90 10.93
CA PRO A 36 -2.40 -10.31 10.60
C PRO A 36 -2.74 -10.55 9.12
N GLU A 37 -2.31 -11.70 8.60
CA GLU A 37 -2.60 -12.10 7.24
C GLU A 37 -4.12 -12.27 7.01
N LEU A 38 -4.61 -11.77 5.88
CA LEU A 38 -6.01 -11.91 5.51
C LEU A 38 -6.37 -13.37 5.23
N SER A 39 -7.55 -13.79 5.64
CA SER A 39 -8.07 -15.10 5.22
C SER A 39 -8.31 -15.15 3.70
N PRO A 40 -8.33 -16.34 3.07
CA PRO A 40 -8.60 -16.48 1.64
C PRO A 40 -9.92 -15.83 1.19
N ALA A 41 -10.95 -15.88 2.04
CA ALA A 41 -12.23 -15.25 1.78
C ALA A 41 -12.13 -13.71 1.79
N MET A 42 -11.35 -13.15 2.72
CA MET A 42 -11.10 -11.71 2.80
C MET A 42 -10.29 -11.21 1.60
N TYR A 43 -9.26 -11.95 1.18
CA TYR A 43 -8.53 -11.63 -0.06
C TYR A 43 -9.46 -11.62 -1.28
N LYS A 44 -10.37 -12.60 -1.39
CA LYS A 44 -11.37 -12.64 -2.47
C LYS A 44 -12.29 -11.42 -2.42
N ALA A 45 -12.80 -11.06 -1.24
CA ALA A 45 -13.68 -9.91 -1.06
C ALA A 45 -12.97 -8.60 -1.43
N PHE A 46 -11.72 -8.43 -0.98
CA PHE A 46 -10.89 -7.27 -1.31
C PHE A 46 -10.63 -7.15 -2.81
N LYS A 47 -10.26 -8.26 -3.47
CA LYS A 47 -10.07 -8.27 -4.93
C LYS A 47 -11.34 -7.87 -5.68
N SER A 48 -12.48 -8.41 -5.27
CA SER A 48 -13.78 -8.07 -5.87
C SER A 48 -14.17 -6.60 -5.67
N SER A 49 -13.89 -6.01 -4.50
CA SER A 49 -14.21 -4.60 -4.24
C SER A 49 -13.37 -3.66 -5.12
N VAL A 50 -12.07 -3.96 -5.28
CA VAL A 50 -11.17 -3.19 -6.15
C VAL A 50 -11.63 -3.26 -7.61
N ILE A 51 -11.97 -4.46 -8.11
CA ILE A 51 -12.44 -4.64 -9.49
C ILE A 51 -13.72 -3.82 -9.74
N GLN A 52 -14.70 -3.91 -8.84
CA GLN A 52 -15.96 -3.15 -8.98
C GLN A 52 -15.74 -1.64 -8.96
N ARG A 53 -14.87 -1.15 -8.07
CA ARG A 53 -14.50 0.27 -8.01
C ARG A 53 -13.85 0.73 -9.32
N ASN A 54 -12.93 -0.05 -9.87
CA ASN A 54 -12.24 0.29 -11.11
C ASN A 54 -13.21 0.30 -12.31
N ARG A 55 -14.14 -0.67 -12.38
CA ARG A 55 -15.21 -0.66 -13.39
C ARG A 55 -16.05 0.62 -13.32
N LYS A 56 -16.48 1.02 -12.12
CA LYS A 56 -17.27 2.25 -11.93
C LYS A 56 -16.51 3.53 -12.31
N LYS A 57 -15.18 3.55 -12.15
CA LYS A 57 -14.35 4.72 -12.52
C LYS A 57 -14.06 4.82 -14.02
N ASN A 58 -14.11 3.69 -14.73
CA ASN A 58 -13.79 3.58 -16.14
C ASN A 58 -15.03 3.46 -17.04
N ALA A 59 -16.23 3.50 -16.45
CA ALA A 59 -17.53 3.53 -17.13
C ALA A 59 -18.05 4.97 -17.15
#